data_AF-A0A6L5FA22-F1
#
_entry.id   AF-A0A6L5FA22-F1
#
_cell.length_a   1.000
_cell.length_b   1.000
_cell.length_c   1.000
_cell.angle_alpha   90.00
_cell.angle_beta   90.00
_cell.angle_gamma   90.00
#
_symmetry.space_group_name_H-M   'P 1'
#
loop_
_entity.id
_entity.type
_entity.pdbx_description
1 polymer ?
#
loop_
_entity_poly.entity_id
_entity_poly.type
_entity_poly.pdbx_seq_one_letter_code
_entity_poly.pdbx_strand_id
1 'polypeptide(L)' 'MAEFNVDAMIERFQARATAVKDRPLPPVAGSERQTFIEQAENDFTDYSLIANAAWAVEEGHLVLRIPLGKGDESQ' A
#
# COMPACT_ATOMS: atom_id res chain seq x y z
N MET A 1 8.36 -4.32 25.67
CA MET A 1 8.33 -4.53 24.21
C MET A 1 7.26 -3.60 23.68
N ALA A 2 7.53 -2.81 22.65
CA ALA A 2 6.51 -1.92 22.10
C ALA A 2 5.34 -2.78 21.62
N GLU A 3 4.15 -2.50 22.14
CA GLU A 3 2.91 -3.16 21.74
C GLU A 3 2.70 -2.95 20.24
N PHE A 4 2.49 -4.03 19.50
CA PHE A 4 2.34 -3.96 18.05
C PHE A 4 0.95 -3.40 17.71
N ASN A 5 0.91 -2.12 17.35
CA ASN A 5 -0.33 -1.41 16.97
C ASN A 5 -0.53 -1.50 15.44
N VAL A 6 -1.57 -2.26 15.03
CA VAL A 6 -1.92 -2.51 13.64
C VAL A 6 -2.54 -1.28 12.97
N ASP A 7 -3.34 -0.49 13.69
CA ASP A 7 -3.92 0.75 13.15
C ASP A 7 -2.82 1.76 12.81
N ALA A 8 -1.88 1.96 13.73
CA ALA A 8 -0.71 2.80 13.48
C ALA A 8 0.15 2.26 12.32
N MET A 9 0.17 0.94 12.09
CA MET A 9 0.81 0.35 10.91
C MET A 9 0.08 0.75 9.62
N ILE A 10 -1.25 0.62 9.58
CA ILE A 10 -2.09 1.00 8.44
C ILE A 10 -1.91 2.49 8.12
N GLU A 11 -1.93 3.36 9.13
CA GLU A 11 -1.69 4.81 8.96
C GLU A 11 -0.33 5.10 8.31
N ARG A 12 0.73 4.39 8.71
CA ARG A 12 2.05 4.53 8.06
C ARG A 12 2.02 4.10 6.59
N PHE A 13 1.23 3.09 6.23
CA PHE A 13 1.07 2.68 4.82
C PHE A 13 0.25 3.68 4.02
N GLN A 14 -0.79 4.28 4.60
CA GLN A 14 -1.52 5.39 3.99
C GLN A 14 -0.59 6.57 3.70
N ALA A 15 0.21 6.98 4.69
CA ALA A 15 1.18 8.06 4.53
C ALA A 15 2.21 7.76 3.41
N ARG A 16 2.69 6.51 3.32
CA ARG A 16 3.60 6.09 2.24
C ARG A 16 2.93 6.10 0.86
N ALA A 17 1.69 5.62 0.74
CA ALA A 17 0.96 5.67 -0.53
C ALA A 17 0.80 7.12 -1.03
N THR A 18 0.50 8.06 -0.13
CA THR A 18 0.46 9.49 -0.46
C THR A 18 1.83 10.02 -0.87
N ALA A 19 2.89 9.70 -0.10
CA ALA A 19 4.24 10.18 -0.38
C ALA A 19 4.80 9.70 -1.74
N VAL A 20 4.40 8.53 -2.23
CA VAL A 20 4.81 8.05 -3.56
C VAL A 20 4.28 8.96 -4.67
N LYS A 21 3.04 9.48 -4.54
CA LYS A 21 2.45 10.42 -5.51
C LYS A 21 3.16 11.78 -5.53
N ASP A 22 3.61 12.23 -4.36
CA ASP A 22 4.27 13.53 -4.20
C ASP A 22 5.77 13.50 -4.54
N ARG A 23 6.34 12.29 -4.74
CA ARG A 23 7.77 12.13 -4.98
C ARG A 23 8.14 12.69 -6.36
N PRO A 24 9.07 13.65 -6.45
CA PRO A 24 9.57 14.10 -7.75
C PRO A 24 10.37 12.97 -8.40
N LEU A 25 10.16 12.79 -9.70
CA LEU A 25 10.92 11.82 -10.49
C LEU A 25 12.39 12.27 -10.56
N PRO A 26 13.36 11.36 -10.35
CA PRO A 26 14.78 11.68 -10.50
C PRO A 26 15.08 12.24 -11.90
N PRO A 27 16.07 13.13 -12.04
CA PRO A 27 16.46 13.71 -13.34
C PRO A 27 17.24 12.71 -14.19
N VAL A 28 16.60 11.59 -14.55
CA VAL A 28 17.13 10.53 -15.41
C VAL A 28 16.40 10.51 -16.76
N ALA A 29 17.05 9.99 -17.80
CA ALA A 29 16.53 9.97 -19.17
C ALA A 29 16.40 8.54 -19.71
N GLY A 30 15.65 8.39 -20.80
CA GLY A 30 15.54 7.12 -21.52
C GLY A 30 14.93 5.99 -20.69
N SER A 31 15.49 4.79 -20.82
CA SER A 31 14.99 3.56 -20.17
C SER A 31 15.02 3.62 -18.64
N GLU A 32 16.01 4.29 -18.05
CA GLU A 32 16.13 4.42 -16.60
C GLU A 32 14.95 5.19 -16.00
N ARG A 33 14.44 6.20 -16.71
CA ARG A 33 13.24 6.96 -16.31
C ARG A 33 12.01 6.07 -16.20
N GLN A 34 11.85 5.12 -17.13
CA GLN A 34 10.72 4.20 -17.13
C GLN A 34 10.76 3.26 -15.91
N THR A 35 11.94 2.78 -15.54
CA THR A 35 12.12 1.94 -14.34
C THR A 35 11.68 2.65 -13.06
N PHE A 36 11.96 3.95 -12.90
CA PHE A 36 11.49 4.71 -11.74
C PHE A 36 9.97 4.91 -11.72
N ILE A 37 9.34 5.03 -12.90
CA ILE A 37 7.87 5.12 -13.01
C ILE A 37 7.25 3.79 -12.59
N GLU A 38 7.72 2.68 -13.14
CA GLU A 38 7.23 1.34 -12.80
C GLU A 38 7.44 1.03 -11.31
N GLN A 39 8.57 1.43 -10.76
CA GLN A 39 8.82 1.31 -9.32
C GLN A 39 7.81 2.11 -8.51
N ALA A 40 7.55 3.38 -8.87
CA ALA A 40 6.58 4.20 -8.17
C ALA A 40 5.15 3.63 -8.28
N GLU A 41 4.78 3.08 -9.42
CA GLU A 41 3.47 2.43 -9.61
C GLU A 41 3.31 1.18 -8.74
N ASN A 42 4.34 0.33 -8.68
CA ASN A 42 4.35 -0.85 -7.82
C ASN A 42 4.31 -0.45 -6.34
N ASP A 43 5.17 0.49 -5.91
CA ASP A 43 5.21 0.99 -4.54
C ASP A 43 3.84 1.57 -4.12
N PHE A 44 3.23 2.39 -5.00
CA PHE A 44 1.92 2.95 -4.75
C PHE A 44 0.86 1.86 -4.59
N THR A 45 0.87 0.86 -5.47
CA THR A 45 -0.09 -0.25 -5.46
C THR A 45 0.03 -1.05 -4.15
N ASP A 46 1.24 -1.47 -3.80
CA ASP A 46 1.51 -2.25 -2.60
C ASP A 46 1.13 -1.52 -1.32
N TYR A 47 1.49 -0.23 -1.22
CA TYR A 47 1.10 0.58 -0.07
C TYR A 47 -0.40 0.78 0.01
N SER A 48 -1.06 0.99 -1.12
CA SER A 48 -2.51 1.17 -1.19
C SER A 48 -3.27 -0.08 -0.76
N LEU A 49 -2.78 -1.28 -1.12
CA LEU A 49 -3.40 -2.54 -0.72
C LEU A 49 -3.44 -2.69 0.81
N ILE A 50 -2.31 -2.47 1.49
CA ILE A 50 -2.23 -2.58 2.95
C ILE A 50 -2.95 -1.40 3.64
N ALA A 51 -2.87 -0.20 3.06
CA ALA A 51 -3.53 1.01 3.58
C ALA A 51 -5.06 0.89 3.64
N ASN A 52 -5.66 0.05 2.79
CA ASN A 52 -7.10 -0.20 2.71
C ASN A 52 -7.52 -1.53 3.35
N ALA A 53 -6.60 -2.25 3.99
CA ALA A 53 -6.91 -3.52 4.61
C ALA A 53 -7.74 -3.33 5.89
N ALA A 54 -8.78 -4.14 6.05
CA ALA A 54 -9.35 -4.41 7.38
C ALA A 54 -8.50 -5.47 8.08
N TRP A 55 -8.44 -5.46 9.42
CA TRP A 55 -7.63 -6.41 10.16
C TRP A 55 -8.37 -7.09 11.31
N ALA A 56 -7.96 -8.32 11.63
CA ALA A 56 -8.41 -9.08 12.79
C ALA A 56 -7.28 -9.97 13.32
N VAL A 57 -7.40 -10.43 14.56
CA VAL A 57 -6.52 -11.47 15.12
C VAL A 57 -7.31 -12.77 15.20
N GLU A 58 -6.87 -13.77 14.45
CA GLU A 58 -7.53 -15.08 14.34
C GLU A 58 -6.49 -16.16 14.61
N GLU A 59 -6.76 -17.04 15.58
CA GLU A 59 -5.88 -18.17 15.94
C GLU A 59 -4.42 -17.76 16.21
N GLY A 60 -4.20 -16.56 16.77
CA GLY A 60 -2.87 -16.02 17.04
C GLY A 60 -2.17 -15.38 15.82
N HIS A 61 -2.87 -15.20 14.71
CA HIS A 61 -2.36 -14.59 13.48
C HIS A 61 -3.04 -13.25 13.21
N LEU A 62 -2.27 -12.27 12.72
CA LEU A 62 -2.83 -11.06 12.11
C LEU A 62 -3.35 -11.41 10.71
N VAL A 63 -4.66 -11.24 10.50
CA VAL A 63 -5.32 -11.42 9.21
C VAL A 63 -5.62 -10.05 8.62
N LEU A 64 -5.10 -9.77 7.42
CA LEU A 64 -5.43 -8.58 6.64
C LEU A 64 -6.40 -8.96 5.51
N ARG A 65 -7.56 -8.32 5.49
CA ARG A 65 -8.59 -8.46 4.45
C ARG A 65 -8.53 -7.24 3.55
N ILE A 66 -8.05 -7.44 2.32
CA ILE A 66 -7.85 -6.37 1.36
C ILE A 66 -9.03 -6.37 0.39
N PRO A 67 -9.80 -5.28 0.28
CA PRO A 67 -10.87 -5.20 -0.71
C PRO A 67 -10.26 -5.10 -2.11
N LEU A 68 -10.56 -6.08 -2.96
CA LEU A 68 -10.29 -6.00 -4.40
C LEU A 68 -11.54 -5.38 -5.02
N GLY A 69 -11.41 -4.21 -5.67
CA GLY A 69 -12.56 -3.47 -6.21
C GLY A 69 -13.50 -4.36 -7.04
N LYS A 70 -14.80 -4.27 -6.71
CA LYS A 70 -15.94 -5.14 -7.08
C LYS A 70 -16.06 -6.46 -6.30
N GLY A 71 -16.58 -6.34 -5.09
CA GLY A 71 -17.69 -7.20 -4.65
C GLY A 71 -19.02 -6.56 -5.08
N ASP A 72 -19.24 -6.46 -6.39
CA ASP A 72 -20.57 -6.24 -6.96
C ASP A 72 -20.80 -7.36 -7.98
N GLU A 73 -20.80 -8.59 -7.45
CA GLU A 73 -21.38 -9.74 -8.14
C GLU A 73 -22.87 -9.78 -7.79
N SER A 74 -23.65 -9.03 -8.58
CA SER A 74 -25.03 -9.33 -8.95
C SER A 74 -26.13 -9.26 -7.87
N GLN A 75 -27.17 -8.49 -8.25
CA GLN A 75 -28.61 -8.62 -7.93
C GLN A 75 -29.16 -7.89 -6.71
#